data_AF-A0A0B5BB44-F1
#
_entry.id   AF-A0A0B5BB44-F1
#
_cell.length_a   1.000
_cell.length_b   1.000
_cell.length_c   1.000
_cell.angle_alpha   90.00
_cell.angle_beta   90.00
_cell.angle_gamma   90.00
#
_symmetry.space_group_name_H-M   'P 1'
#
loop_
_entity.id
_entity.type
_entity.pdbx_description
1 polymer ?
#
loop_
_entity_poly.entity_id
_entity_poly.type
_entity_poly.pdbx_seq_one_letter_code
_entity_poly.pdbx_strand_id
1 'polypeptide(L)'
;MLGWAALALGACGGGGGNGTPAAPAQAPPTSQAPSGPAVELAALSGSAYVLAGHALKNVGGMQVDIAYDPAKLANPRVTQGAMVTGGAFVVNTNLAGEVRIALVTSPPLAGDGTLATLSFDQAAGTTGGIMSVAVSVYDQNGAVLPISIIPPTP
;
A
#
# COMPACT_ATOMS: atom_id res chain seq x y z
N MET A 1 24.01 -8.90 40.80
CA MET A 1 24.61 -10.08 40.14
C MET A 1 25.23 -9.60 38.83
N LEU A 2 26.56 -9.79 38.72
CA LEU A 2 27.46 -9.86 37.54
C LEU A 2 27.07 -9.08 36.26
N GLY A 3 27.86 -8.12 35.76
CA GLY A 3 29.21 -8.30 35.17
C GLY A 3 29.05 -8.62 33.66
N TRP A 4 29.57 -7.88 32.67
CA TRP A 4 30.98 -7.51 32.49
C TRP A 4 31.17 -6.33 31.51
N ALA A 5 32.31 -5.68 31.66
CA ALA A 5 32.85 -4.59 30.85
C ALA A 5 33.61 -5.08 29.62
N ALA A 6 33.75 -4.21 28.60
CA ALA A 6 34.94 -4.15 27.79
C ALA A 6 35.34 -2.67 27.58
N LEU A 7 36.52 -2.37 28.10
CA LEU A 7 37.23 -1.10 28.07
C LEU A 7 38.05 -1.02 26.77
N ALA A 8 38.08 0.13 26.11
CA ALA A 8 39.27 0.56 25.35
C ALA A 8 39.29 2.10 25.27
N LEU A 9 40.14 2.70 26.11
CA LEU A 9 40.71 4.03 25.87
C LEU A 9 41.71 3.93 24.72
N GLY A 10 41.77 4.95 23.85
CA GLY A 10 42.83 5.01 22.85
C GLY A 10 42.82 6.24 21.95
N ALA A 11 43.49 7.29 22.44
CA ALA A 11 44.23 8.30 21.69
C ALA A 11 43.52 9.55 21.13
N CYS A 12 44.16 10.66 21.50
CA CYS A 12 43.97 12.05 21.16
C CYS A 12 44.44 12.38 19.73
N GLY A 13 43.78 13.37 19.12
CA GLY A 13 44.22 14.01 17.88
C GLY A 13 43.38 15.27 17.65
N GLY A 14 43.96 16.43 17.96
CA GLY A 14 43.34 17.73 17.74
C GLY A 14 43.36 18.12 16.26
N GLY A 15 42.27 18.73 15.80
CA GLY A 15 42.15 19.32 14.47
C GLY A 15 40.78 20.00 14.33
N GLY A 16 40.78 21.32 14.28
CA GLY A 16 39.57 22.14 14.19
C GLY A 16 38.80 21.92 12.89
N GLY A 17 37.48 21.90 13.01
CA GLY A 17 36.53 21.90 11.92
C GLY A 17 35.12 21.77 12.50
N ASN A 18 34.38 22.87 12.51
CA ASN A 18 32.95 22.85 12.81
C ASN A 18 32.22 22.12 11.67
N GLY A 19 32.17 20.80 11.78
CA GLY A 19 31.36 19.92 10.95
C GLY A 19 30.62 18.99 11.88
N THR A 20 29.40 19.37 12.28
CA THR A 20 28.46 18.45 12.91
C THR A 20 28.43 17.17 12.06
N PRO A 21 28.68 15.97 12.63
CA PRO A 21 28.51 14.74 11.89
C PRO A 21 27.05 14.71 11.43
N ALA A 22 26.84 14.76 10.11
CA ALA A 22 25.56 14.42 9.54
C ALA A 22 25.19 13.05 10.11
N ALA A 23 24.03 12.97 10.75
CA ALA A 23 23.44 11.70 11.13
C ALA A 23 23.55 10.75 9.93
N PRO A 24 23.90 9.47 10.13
CA PRO A 24 23.96 8.52 9.03
C PRO A 24 22.65 8.64 8.26
N ALA A 25 22.78 8.93 6.95
CA ALA A 25 21.65 9.00 6.05
C ALA A 25 20.82 7.73 6.28
N GLN A 26 19.62 7.91 6.84
CA GLN A 26 18.64 6.83 6.84
C GLN A 26 18.50 6.42 5.38
N ALA A 27 18.78 5.14 5.10
CA ALA A 27 18.50 4.58 3.79
C ALA A 27 17.07 4.99 3.39
N PRO A 28 16.81 5.29 2.10
CA PRO A 28 15.43 5.52 1.65
C PRO A 28 14.55 4.40 2.21
N PRO A 29 13.32 4.70 2.70
CA PRO A 29 12.46 3.67 3.26
C PRO A 29 12.40 2.54 2.24
N THR A 30 12.89 1.37 2.64
CA THR A 30 12.87 0.18 1.79
C THR A 30 11.41 -0.17 1.59
N SER A 31 10.80 0.35 0.52
CA SER A 31 9.60 -0.21 -0.09
C SER A 31 9.95 -1.65 -0.42
N GLN A 32 9.63 -2.54 0.52
CA GLN A 32 9.96 -3.95 0.42
C GLN A 32 9.09 -4.49 -0.70
N ALA A 33 9.68 -4.68 -1.89
CA ALA A 33 9.01 -5.36 -2.97
C ALA A 33 8.51 -6.72 -2.43
N PRO A 34 7.22 -7.05 -2.60
CA PRO A 34 6.68 -8.28 -2.05
C PRO A 34 7.45 -9.49 -2.56
N SER A 35 7.82 -10.41 -1.65
CA SER A 35 8.55 -11.64 -1.98
C SER A 35 7.66 -12.73 -2.61
N GLY A 36 6.42 -12.40 -2.95
CA GLY A 36 5.41 -13.28 -3.53
C GLY A 36 4.19 -12.51 -4.03
N PRO A 37 3.10 -13.19 -4.42
CA PRO A 37 1.88 -12.54 -4.88
C PRO A 37 1.31 -11.60 -3.82
N ALA A 38 1.12 -10.34 -4.19
CA ALA A 38 0.62 -9.32 -3.28
C ALA A 38 -0.32 -8.34 -3.96
N VAL A 39 -1.14 -7.69 -3.14
CA VAL A 39 -1.93 -6.53 -3.52
C VAL A 39 -1.51 -5.38 -2.62
N GLU A 40 -1.13 -4.28 -3.24
CA GLU A 40 -0.65 -3.08 -2.57
C GLU A 40 -1.63 -1.94 -2.82
N LEU A 41 -1.97 -1.20 -1.77
CA LEU A 41 -2.62 0.10 -1.91
C LEU A 41 -1.60 1.18 -1.59
N ALA A 42 -1.04 1.85 -2.60
CA ALA A 42 -0.04 2.89 -2.42
C ALA A 42 -0.65 4.29 -2.52
N ALA A 43 -0.19 5.23 -1.70
CA ALA A 43 -0.57 6.64 -1.80
C ALA A 43 0.17 7.31 -2.97
N LEU A 44 -0.58 7.96 -3.87
CA LEU A 44 -0.04 8.83 -4.92
C LEU A 44 0.07 10.29 -4.42
N SER A 45 -0.92 10.71 -3.64
CA SER A 45 -1.00 12.01 -2.97
C SER A 45 -1.89 11.87 -1.73
N GLY A 46 -2.09 12.96 -0.97
CA GLY A 46 -2.94 12.95 0.23
C GLY A 46 -4.42 12.58 0.00
N SER A 47 -4.87 12.51 -1.26
CA SER A 47 -6.25 12.17 -1.63
C SER A 47 -6.37 11.20 -2.80
N ALA A 48 -5.25 10.65 -3.30
CA ALA A 48 -5.25 9.70 -4.41
C ALA A 48 -4.40 8.48 -4.06
N TYR A 49 -4.92 7.30 -4.41
CA TYR A 49 -4.31 6.01 -4.11
C TYR A 49 -4.34 5.11 -5.35
N VAL A 50 -3.35 4.25 -5.49
CA VAL A 50 -3.30 3.23 -6.53
C VAL A 50 -3.36 1.86 -5.88
N LEU A 51 -4.28 1.03 -6.36
CA LEU A 51 -4.33 -0.39 -6.03
C LEU A 51 -3.57 -1.15 -7.10
N ALA A 52 -2.45 -1.76 -6.72
CA ALA A 52 -1.56 -2.50 -7.60
C ALA A 52 -1.54 -3.99 -7.22
N GLY A 53 -1.50 -4.86 -8.23
CA GLY A 53 -1.19 -6.26 -8.08
C GLY A 53 0.28 -6.50 -8.37
N HIS A 54 0.91 -7.35 -7.57
CA HIS A 54 2.32 -7.73 -7.70
C HIS A 54 2.45 -9.25 -7.81
N ALA A 55 3.19 -9.72 -8.80
CA ALA A 55 3.44 -11.15 -9.04
C ALA A 55 2.17 -12.01 -8.95
N LEU A 56 1.03 -11.51 -9.43
CA LEU A 56 -0.24 -12.22 -9.36
C LEU A 56 -0.18 -13.49 -10.22
N LYS A 57 -0.90 -14.52 -9.80
CA LYS A 57 -0.96 -15.79 -10.51
C LYS A 57 -2.33 -16.42 -10.37
N ASN A 58 -2.96 -16.70 -11.50
CA ASN A 58 -4.25 -17.39 -11.58
C ASN A 58 -5.38 -16.71 -10.79
N VAL A 59 -5.41 -15.37 -10.76
CA VAL A 59 -6.45 -14.62 -10.05
C VAL A 59 -7.68 -14.51 -10.96
N GLY A 60 -8.77 -15.17 -10.60
CA GLY A 60 -10.05 -15.13 -11.31
C GLY A 60 -11.00 -14.04 -10.79
N GLY A 61 -10.82 -13.61 -9.54
CA GLY A 61 -11.59 -12.52 -8.97
C GLY A 61 -10.99 -11.98 -7.67
N MET A 62 -11.46 -10.81 -7.26
CA MET A 62 -11.02 -10.15 -6.05
C MET A 62 -12.14 -9.28 -5.48
N GLN A 63 -12.25 -9.28 -4.16
CA GLN A 63 -13.03 -8.33 -3.39
C GLN A 63 -12.07 -7.47 -2.58
N VAL A 64 -12.26 -6.16 -2.63
CA VAL A 64 -11.45 -5.17 -1.91
C VAL A 64 -12.39 -4.27 -1.12
N ASP A 65 -12.19 -4.23 0.19
CA ASP A 65 -12.94 -3.38 1.11
C ASP A 65 -11.95 -2.37 1.72
N ILE A 66 -12.20 -1.08 1.48
CA ILE A 66 -11.34 0.03 1.90
C ILE A 66 -12.13 0.92 2.84
N ALA A 67 -11.66 1.05 4.08
CA ALA A 67 -12.21 2.01 5.03
C ALA A 67 -11.39 3.31 5.00
N TYR A 68 -12.05 4.45 4.96
CA TYR A 68 -11.41 5.77 4.97
C TYR A 68 -12.06 6.69 6.00
N ASP A 69 -11.38 7.78 6.38
CA ASP A 69 -11.92 8.79 7.32
C ASP A 69 -12.91 9.73 6.59
N PRO A 70 -14.24 9.60 6.78
CA PRO A 70 -15.22 10.41 6.07
C PRO A 70 -15.28 11.86 6.57
N ALA A 71 -14.62 12.19 7.69
CA ALA A 71 -14.55 13.57 8.17
C ALA A 71 -13.51 14.40 7.38
N LYS A 72 -12.60 13.74 6.66
CA LYS A 72 -11.48 14.37 5.95
C LYS A 72 -11.47 14.09 4.45
N LEU A 73 -11.98 12.92 4.05
CA LEU A 73 -12.10 12.50 2.66
C LEU A 73 -13.59 12.33 2.29
N ALA A 74 -13.98 12.83 1.11
CA ALA A 74 -15.35 12.78 0.61
C ALA A 74 -15.37 12.38 -0.87
N ASN A 75 -16.57 12.08 -1.39
CA ASN A 75 -16.82 11.77 -2.81
C ASN A 75 -15.81 10.77 -3.42
N PRO A 76 -15.69 9.56 -2.86
CA PRO A 76 -14.79 8.55 -3.40
C PRO A 76 -15.10 8.25 -4.88
N ARG A 77 -14.06 8.28 -5.70
CA ARG A 77 -14.09 7.95 -7.12
C ARG A 77 -13.08 6.85 -7.39
N VAL A 78 -13.52 5.77 -8.01
CA VAL A 78 -12.68 4.63 -8.37
C VAL A 78 -12.67 4.48 -9.88
N THR A 79 -11.49 4.41 -10.46
CA THR A 79 -11.28 4.14 -11.88
C THR A 79 -10.66 2.76 -12.04
N GLN A 80 -11.19 1.98 -12.98
CA GLN A 80 -10.67 0.67 -13.32
C GLN A 80 -9.24 0.77 -13.86
N GLY A 81 -8.34 -0.09 -13.37
CA GLY A 81 -6.96 -0.17 -13.84
C GLY A 81 -6.80 -0.99 -15.11
N ALA A 82 -5.69 -0.80 -15.82
CA ALA A 82 -5.43 -1.47 -17.10
C ALA A 82 -5.39 -3.00 -16.99
N MET A 83 -4.93 -3.53 -15.85
CA MET A 83 -4.76 -4.97 -15.64
C MET A 83 -6.09 -5.75 -15.64
N VAL A 84 -7.18 -5.08 -15.27
CA VAL A 84 -8.52 -5.70 -15.14
C VAL A 84 -9.42 -5.39 -16.34
N THR A 85 -8.87 -4.83 -17.42
CA THR A 85 -9.64 -4.50 -18.63
C THR A 85 -10.31 -5.74 -19.22
N GLY A 86 -11.57 -5.62 -19.62
CA GLY A 86 -12.35 -6.75 -20.17
C GLY A 86 -12.96 -7.68 -19.12
N GLY A 87 -12.61 -7.50 -17.83
CA GLY A 87 -13.32 -8.12 -16.71
C GLY A 87 -14.55 -7.34 -16.27
N ALA A 88 -15.38 -7.98 -15.43
CA ALA A 88 -16.40 -7.28 -14.67
C ALA A 88 -15.73 -6.52 -13.52
N PHE A 89 -16.00 -5.23 -13.41
CA PHE A 89 -15.49 -4.35 -12.36
C PHE A 89 -16.64 -3.54 -11.79
N VAL A 90 -16.94 -3.73 -10.52
CA VAL A 90 -18.07 -3.10 -9.84
C VAL A 90 -17.55 -2.40 -8.60
N VAL A 91 -18.03 -1.18 -8.39
CA VAL A 91 -17.65 -0.34 -7.25
C VAL A 91 -18.91 0.09 -6.52
N ASN A 92 -18.88 -0.01 -5.19
CA ASN A 92 -19.89 0.55 -4.32
C ASN A 92 -19.24 1.58 -3.39
N THR A 93 -19.68 2.84 -3.54
CA THR A 93 -19.26 3.99 -2.75
C THR A 93 -20.43 4.65 -2.01
N ASN A 94 -21.57 3.95 -1.89
CA ASN A 94 -22.80 4.52 -1.34
C ASN A 94 -22.78 4.68 0.18
N LEU A 95 -21.79 4.09 0.86
CA LEU A 95 -21.60 4.19 2.30
C LEU A 95 -20.41 5.09 2.60
N ALA A 96 -20.65 6.18 3.33
CA ALA A 96 -19.57 7.07 3.74
C ALA A 96 -18.58 6.34 4.66
N GLY A 97 -17.28 6.52 4.40
CA GLY A 97 -16.21 5.85 5.11
C GLY A 97 -15.85 4.48 4.53
N GLU A 98 -16.54 4.03 3.47
CA GLU A 98 -16.33 2.72 2.87
C GLU A 98 -16.31 2.78 1.33
N VAL A 99 -15.34 2.09 0.73
CA VAL A 99 -15.30 1.78 -0.70
C VAL A 99 -15.19 0.28 -0.86
N ARG A 100 -16.16 -0.35 -1.53
CA ARG A 100 -16.10 -1.76 -1.90
C ARG A 100 -15.88 -1.91 -3.38
N ILE A 101 -14.96 -2.78 -3.77
CA ILE A 101 -14.65 -3.09 -5.15
C ILE A 101 -14.76 -4.60 -5.32
N ALA A 102 -15.48 -5.04 -6.34
CA ALA A 102 -15.50 -6.42 -6.78
C ALA A 102 -15.02 -6.47 -8.23
N LEU A 103 -14.06 -7.36 -8.50
CA LEU A 103 -13.59 -7.63 -9.85
C LEU A 103 -13.60 -9.12 -10.15
N VAL A 104 -13.96 -9.46 -11.37
CA VAL A 104 -13.95 -10.84 -11.90
C VAL A 104 -13.44 -10.80 -13.33
N THR A 105 -12.47 -11.65 -13.66
CA THR A 105 -11.78 -11.61 -14.95
C THR A 105 -11.64 -13.01 -15.54
N SER A 106 -11.83 -13.13 -16.85
CA SER A 106 -11.49 -14.30 -17.64
C SER A 106 -10.90 -13.80 -18.97
N PRO A 107 -9.62 -14.04 -19.29
CA PRO A 107 -8.65 -14.92 -18.62
C PRO A 107 -8.24 -14.45 -17.20
N PRO A 108 -7.60 -15.31 -16.38
CA PRO A 108 -7.22 -14.94 -15.03
C PRO A 108 -6.03 -13.97 -15.05
N LEU A 109 -5.97 -13.08 -14.08
CA LEU A 109 -4.88 -12.12 -13.97
C LEU A 109 -3.57 -12.82 -13.59
N ALA A 110 -2.50 -12.34 -14.20
CA ALA A 110 -1.14 -12.74 -13.89
C ALA A 110 -0.16 -11.58 -14.08
N GLY A 111 0.93 -11.58 -13.32
CA GLY A 111 1.98 -10.55 -13.37
C GLY A 111 1.70 -9.34 -12.49
N ASP A 112 2.30 -8.22 -12.85
CA ASP A 112 2.23 -6.95 -12.13
C ASP A 112 1.37 -5.94 -12.90
N GLY A 113 0.64 -5.07 -12.18
CA GLY A 113 -0.10 -4.01 -12.82
C GLY A 113 -1.10 -3.29 -11.94
N THR A 114 -1.65 -2.19 -12.46
CA THR A 114 -2.68 -1.41 -11.77
C THR A 114 -4.03 -2.10 -11.88
N LEU A 115 -4.63 -2.38 -10.72
CA LEU A 115 -5.97 -2.95 -10.58
C LEU A 115 -7.04 -1.85 -10.53
N ALA A 116 -6.78 -0.76 -9.79
CA ALA A 116 -7.67 0.38 -9.69
C ALA A 116 -6.92 1.64 -9.25
N THR A 117 -7.50 2.80 -9.53
CA THR A 117 -7.08 4.09 -8.97
C THR A 117 -8.23 4.68 -8.19
N LEU A 118 -7.95 5.11 -6.96
CA LEU A 118 -8.91 5.73 -6.07
C LEU A 118 -8.55 7.20 -5.90
N SER A 119 -9.57 8.07 -5.88
CA SER A 119 -9.40 9.47 -5.56
C SER A 119 -10.55 9.97 -4.69
N PHE A 120 -10.25 10.94 -3.85
CA PHE A 120 -11.17 11.55 -2.90
C PHE A 120 -11.09 13.07 -3.04
N ASP A 121 -12.17 13.74 -2.65
CA ASP A 121 -12.13 15.17 -2.32
C ASP A 121 -11.62 15.30 -0.88
N GLN A 122 -10.65 16.18 -0.66
CA GLN A 122 -10.02 16.36 0.64
C GLN A 122 -10.45 17.69 1.25
N ALA A 123 -10.85 17.67 2.52
CA ALA A 123 -11.17 18.89 3.25
C ALA A 123 -9.92 19.77 3.42
N ALA A 124 -10.05 21.06 3.14
CA ALA A 124 -8.94 22.00 3.17
C ALA A 124 -8.23 22.01 4.53
N GLY A 125 -6.89 21.93 4.53
CA GLY A 125 -6.07 21.97 5.74
C GLY A 125 -6.10 20.68 6.57
N THR A 126 -6.72 19.60 6.08
CA THR A 126 -6.70 18.29 6.74
C THR A 126 -5.83 17.31 5.95
N THR A 127 -5.19 16.35 6.64
CA THR A 127 -4.63 15.15 6.00
C THR A 127 -5.55 13.99 6.35
N GLY A 128 -6.33 13.56 5.35
CA GLY A 128 -7.14 12.34 5.43
C GLY A 128 -6.29 11.10 5.18
N GLY A 129 -6.88 9.92 5.40
CA GLY A 129 -6.17 8.67 5.17
C GLY A 129 -7.11 7.48 5.04
N ILE A 130 -6.56 6.44 4.42
CA ILE A 130 -7.14 5.10 4.48
C ILE A 130 -6.89 4.55 5.88
N MET A 131 -7.96 4.08 6.52
CA MET A 131 -7.93 3.52 7.87
C MET A 131 -7.61 2.03 7.85
N SER A 132 -8.18 1.30 6.89
CA SER A 132 -7.90 -0.12 6.71
C SER A 132 -8.18 -0.56 5.27
N VAL A 133 -7.55 -1.67 4.89
CA VAL A 133 -7.75 -2.34 3.61
C VAL A 133 -7.87 -3.84 3.89
N ALA A 134 -8.94 -4.45 3.40
CA ALA A 134 -9.12 -5.89 3.36
C ALA A 134 -9.23 -6.34 1.90
N VAL A 135 -8.51 -7.40 1.55
CA VAL A 135 -8.52 -7.95 0.20
C VAL A 135 -8.75 -9.46 0.28
N SER A 136 -9.74 -9.94 -0.43
CA SER A 136 -9.98 -11.36 -0.66
C SER A 136 -9.75 -11.67 -2.13
N VAL A 137 -8.88 -12.63 -2.42
CA VAL A 137 -8.52 -13.01 -3.79
C VAL A 137 -8.96 -14.43 -4.04
N TYR A 138 -9.49 -14.68 -5.24
CA TYR A 138 -10.03 -15.97 -5.65
C TYR A 138 -9.40 -16.41 -6.97
N ASP A 139 -9.22 -17.72 -7.14
CA ASP A 139 -8.85 -18.31 -8.41
C ASP A 139 -10.07 -18.47 -9.35
N GLN A 140 -9.86 -19.02 -10.55
CA GLN A 140 -10.95 -19.25 -11.51
C GLN A 140 -12.00 -20.28 -11.07
N ASN A 141 -11.68 -21.09 -10.05
CA ASN A 141 -12.58 -22.09 -9.48
C ASN A 141 -13.28 -21.56 -8.21
N GLY A 142 -13.01 -20.31 -7.80
CA GLY A 142 -13.55 -19.72 -6.59
C GLY A 142 -12.79 -20.07 -5.31
N ALA A 143 -11.63 -20.72 -5.40
CA ALA A 143 -10.79 -21.02 -4.24
C ALA A 143 -10.04 -19.76 -3.78
N VAL A 144 -9.98 -19.54 -2.45
CA VAL A 144 -9.27 -18.39 -1.88
C VAL A 144 -7.76 -18.54 -2.06
N LEU A 145 -7.12 -17.51 -2.61
CA LEU A 145 -5.66 -17.44 -2.76
C LEU A 145 -5.04 -16.68 -1.58
N PRO A 146 -4.02 -17.24 -0.90
CA PRO A 146 -3.27 -16.52 0.10
C PRO A 146 -2.38 -15.47 -0.59
N ILE A 147 -2.73 -14.19 -0.44
CA ILE A 147 -1.93 -13.06 -0.96
C ILE A 147 -1.47 -12.17 0.19
N SER A 148 -0.31 -11.54 0.02
CA SER A 148 0.12 -10.50 0.96
C SER A 148 -0.61 -9.19 0.68
N ILE A 149 -1.05 -8.49 1.72
CA ILE A 149 -1.66 -7.16 1.60
C ILE A 149 -0.65 -6.14 2.12
N ILE A 150 -0.25 -5.21 1.26
CA ILE A 150 0.64 -4.11 1.63
C ILE A 150 -0.23 -2.86 1.84
N PRO A 151 -0.35 -2.35 3.08
CA PRO A 151 -1.10 -1.14 3.36
C PRO A 151 -0.35 0.10 2.83
N PRO A 152 -1.06 1.22 2.62
CA PRO A 152 -0.42 2.46 2.19
C PRO A 152 0.61 2.92 3.23
N THR A 153 1.84 3.18 2.78
CA THR A 153 2.82 3.87 3.60
C THR A 153 2.40 5.34 3.78
N PRO A 154 2.42 5.87 5.01
CA PRO A 154 2.07 7.26 5.30
C PRO A 154 3.08 8.28 4.73
#